data_AF-A0A8B9YHT2-F1
#
_entry.id   AF-A0A8B9YHT2-F1
#
_cell.length_a   1.000
_cell.length_b   1.000
_cell.length_c   1.000
_cell.angle_alpha   90.00
_cell.angle_beta   90.00
_cell.angle_gamma   90.00
#
_symmetry.space_group_name_H-M   'P 1'
#
loop_
_entity.id
_entity.type
_entity.pdbx_description
1 polymer ?
#
loop_
_entity_poly.entity_id
_entity_poly.type
_entity_poly.pdbx_seq_one_letter_code
_entity_poly.pdbx_strand_id
1 'polypeptide(L)'
;NYYSIRNIITACLKDNLLGALPCRSSHQEALSVFLLLPECPVMLDSRNYITLVVPFAEAIRKMTNQSSEVLKRCWTSLQESSLNSLVQMLKTAIISQMVCWTETVQSNHNVKTLLEVMKDVYKVRVHVYTILLNQVPLVLSQLNPIIFSDFPFVFNLMSKIKLLQADSQIRMLKSEVNNYMDFRGIILQRRDESPLFTLSVRRSHLVEDALCQLSQAEDTDLQKILVVEFIKEIRSGGEGVKSEFFHCIFESMTKEEYGMFMYPEEDSYMWFPVKPKFEKKMYFLFGMLCGLSLYNFNVVYLPFPLALFKKLLDQEPSLEDLKELTIMVLWLTIQTFFHVWYLNIFWLQIHWDQNDVDLIPNGISVFVDQSNKKDYVSKCVDYVLNTSVKAVYEEFQRGFYKLFDKEILKHFKPEELMRAIIGNTDYDWEEFEKNSIYEQGYHESHPTILMFWKAFHNLTLDEKRKFLFFLTGNDRLHVKGIQKPGIRFRCPETCSESDFPKSLTCHNILELPEYSTMKKVKEALQRAINSNKGFISATVTG
;
A
#
# COMPACT_ATOMS: atom_id res chain seq x y z
N ASN A 1 32.83 27.80 -22.05
CA ASN A 1 32.46 26.88 -23.15
C ASN A 1 32.92 25.46 -22.88
N TYR A 2 32.35 24.78 -21.88
CA TYR A 2 32.50 23.34 -21.72
C TYR A 2 31.13 22.70 -21.95
N TYR A 3 30.83 22.35 -23.19
CA TYR A 3 29.87 21.27 -23.42
C TYR A 3 30.53 20.01 -22.87
N SER A 4 30.01 19.49 -21.75
CA SER A 4 30.44 18.20 -21.20
C SER A 4 30.42 17.15 -22.32
N ILE A 5 31.47 16.33 -22.45
CA ILE A 5 31.55 15.22 -23.42
C ILE A 5 30.25 14.38 -23.38
N ARG A 6 29.64 14.25 -22.20
CA ARG A 6 28.34 13.60 -21.99
C ARG A 6 27.21 14.23 -22.80
N ASN A 7 27.14 15.55 -22.88
CA ASN A 7 26.09 16.28 -23.62
C ASN A 7 26.28 16.11 -25.12
N ILE A 8 27.53 16.09 -25.60
CA ILE A 8 27.84 15.84 -27.01
C ILE A 8 27.42 14.42 -27.39
N ILE A 9 27.80 13.42 -26.60
CA ILE A 9 27.39 12.03 -26.83
C ILE A 9 25.86 11.90 -26.81
N THR A 10 25.19 12.53 -25.84
CA THR A 10 23.71 12.49 -25.72
C THR A 10 23.04 13.10 -26.97
N ALA A 11 23.52 14.25 -27.44
CA ALA A 11 23.00 14.89 -28.65
C ALA A 11 23.25 14.03 -29.90
N CYS A 12 24.45 13.48 -30.07
CA CYS A 12 24.76 12.61 -31.22
C CYS A 12 23.89 11.34 -31.25
N LEU A 13 23.66 10.71 -30.09
CA LEU A 13 22.78 9.54 -30.01
C LEU A 13 21.34 9.90 -30.35
N LYS A 14 20.83 10.99 -29.77
CA LYS A 14 19.46 11.46 -29.96
C LYS A 14 19.19 11.89 -31.40
N ASP A 15 20.02 12.77 -31.94
CA ASP A 15 19.72 13.51 -33.16
C ASP A 15 20.14 12.74 -34.42
N ASN A 16 21.11 11.80 -34.31
CA ASN A 16 21.60 11.03 -35.46
C ASN A 16 21.31 9.53 -35.37
N LEU A 17 21.74 8.88 -34.27
CA LEU A 17 21.78 7.41 -34.24
C LEU A 17 20.40 6.77 -34.06
N LEU A 18 19.58 7.27 -33.12
CA LEU A 18 18.28 6.66 -32.81
C LEU A 18 17.29 6.74 -34.00
N GLY A 19 17.34 7.81 -34.78
CA GLY A 19 16.55 7.95 -36.01
C GLY A 19 17.01 7.07 -37.16
N ALA A 20 18.29 6.65 -37.16
CA ALA A 20 18.91 5.84 -38.21
C ALA A 20 19.00 4.34 -37.87
N LEU A 21 18.34 3.90 -36.79
CA LEU A 21 18.42 2.51 -36.34
C LEU A 21 17.87 1.53 -37.41
N PRO A 22 18.59 0.43 -37.72
CA PRO A 22 18.28 -0.45 -38.84
C PRO A 22 17.13 -1.43 -38.51
N CYS A 23 15.93 -0.91 -38.28
CA CYS A 23 14.75 -1.66 -37.82
C CYS A 23 14.22 -2.69 -38.85
N ARG A 24 14.69 -2.63 -40.10
CA ARG A 24 14.26 -3.51 -41.20
C ARG A 24 15.35 -4.44 -41.71
N SER A 25 16.53 -4.46 -41.08
CA SER A 25 17.64 -5.31 -41.51
C SER A 25 17.52 -6.72 -40.93
N SER A 26 17.74 -7.73 -41.75
CA SER A 26 17.86 -9.13 -41.32
C SER A 26 19.30 -9.54 -40.98
N HIS A 27 20.26 -8.63 -41.13
CA HIS A 27 21.69 -8.90 -40.88
C HIS A 27 22.07 -8.61 -39.43
N GLN A 28 22.78 -9.56 -38.81
CA GLN A 28 23.19 -9.49 -37.40
C GLN A 28 24.13 -8.30 -37.13
N GLU A 29 25.02 -7.98 -38.06
CA GLU A 29 25.97 -6.88 -37.97
C GLU A 29 25.24 -5.54 -37.91
N ALA A 30 24.18 -5.38 -38.71
CA ALA A 30 23.34 -4.19 -38.67
C ALA A 30 22.61 -4.07 -37.32
N LEU A 31 22.11 -5.18 -36.77
CA LEU A 31 21.39 -5.18 -35.49
C LEU A 31 22.32 -5.09 -34.26
N SER A 32 23.64 -5.20 -34.44
CA SER A 32 24.62 -5.13 -33.34
C SER A 32 24.58 -3.79 -32.60
N VAL A 33 24.16 -2.71 -33.26
CA VAL A 33 23.95 -1.41 -32.60
C VAL A 33 22.92 -1.47 -31.46
N PHE A 34 21.90 -2.35 -31.57
CA PHE A 34 20.91 -2.55 -30.50
C PHE A 34 21.48 -3.27 -29.27
N LEU A 35 22.64 -3.94 -29.43
CA LEU A 35 23.35 -4.61 -28.35
C LEU A 35 24.39 -3.68 -27.71
N LEU A 36 24.96 -2.75 -28.47
CA LEU A 36 25.97 -1.81 -28.01
C LEU A 36 25.38 -0.60 -27.27
N LEU A 37 24.20 -0.14 -27.69
CA LEU A 37 23.54 1.01 -27.07
C LEU A 37 23.31 0.84 -25.56
N PRO A 38 22.82 -0.32 -25.06
CA PRO A 38 22.67 -0.56 -23.63
C PRO A 38 23.95 -0.45 -22.79
N GLU A 39 25.13 -0.66 -23.38
CA GLU A 39 26.41 -0.53 -22.70
C GLU A 39 26.85 0.93 -22.53
N CYS A 40 26.18 1.87 -23.22
CA CYS A 40 26.53 3.27 -23.15
C CYS A 40 26.06 3.89 -21.82
N PRO A 41 26.94 4.47 -20.99
CA PRO A 41 26.56 5.00 -19.67
C PRO A 41 25.47 6.08 -19.71
N VAL A 42 25.35 6.81 -20.82
CA VAL A 42 24.32 7.84 -21.03
C VAL A 42 22.92 7.25 -21.20
N MET A 43 22.80 5.99 -21.62
CA MET A 43 21.52 5.26 -21.73
C MET A 43 21.05 4.75 -20.36
N LEU A 44 21.99 4.48 -19.43
CA LEU A 44 21.72 4.08 -18.05
C LEU A 44 21.35 5.26 -17.14
N ASP A 45 21.52 6.51 -17.59
CA ASP A 45 21.14 7.69 -16.81
C ASP A 45 19.62 7.89 -16.80
N SER A 46 19.04 7.80 -15.60
CA SER A 46 17.61 8.08 -15.33
C SER A 46 17.08 9.39 -15.89
N ARG A 47 17.93 10.41 -16.15
CA ARG A 47 17.48 11.70 -16.71
C ARG A 47 17.25 11.66 -18.22
N ASN A 48 17.86 10.71 -18.92
CA ASN A 48 17.83 10.62 -20.39
C ASN A 48 16.79 9.64 -20.91
N TYR A 49 15.99 9.04 -20.03
CA TYR A 49 15.14 7.91 -20.38
C TYR A 49 14.08 8.27 -21.45
N ILE A 50 13.46 9.46 -21.37
CA ILE A 50 12.49 9.94 -22.37
C ILE A 50 13.17 10.16 -23.72
N THR A 51 14.37 10.75 -23.71
CA THR A 51 15.03 11.20 -24.94
C THR A 51 15.82 10.11 -25.64
N LEU A 52 16.23 9.06 -24.93
CA LEU A 52 17.10 8.01 -25.47
C LEU A 52 16.48 6.61 -25.38
N VAL A 53 16.06 6.19 -24.17
CA VAL A 53 15.63 4.81 -23.94
C VAL A 53 14.23 4.54 -24.52
N VAL A 54 13.31 5.51 -24.45
CA VAL A 54 11.98 5.40 -25.08
C VAL A 54 12.09 5.28 -26.60
N PRO A 55 12.80 6.17 -27.34
CA PRO A 55 12.97 6.01 -28.79
C PRO A 55 13.70 4.72 -29.18
N PHE A 56 14.67 4.28 -28.38
CA PHE A 56 15.33 2.98 -28.54
C PHE A 56 14.31 1.83 -28.46
N ALA A 57 13.45 1.83 -27.43
CA ALA A 57 12.44 0.82 -27.27
C ALA A 57 11.40 0.87 -28.41
N GLU A 58 10.98 2.06 -28.84
CA GLU A 58 10.11 2.23 -30.01
C GLU A 58 10.73 1.66 -31.29
N ALA A 59 12.03 1.86 -31.50
CA ALA A 59 12.74 1.31 -32.66
C ALA A 59 12.69 -0.23 -32.68
N ILE A 60 12.87 -0.87 -31.52
CA ILE A 60 12.71 -2.32 -31.37
C ILE A 60 11.26 -2.74 -31.69
N ARG A 61 10.26 -1.99 -31.23
CA ARG A 61 8.84 -2.31 -31.49
C ARG A 61 8.44 -2.09 -32.94
N LYS A 62 9.13 -1.21 -33.67
CA LYS A 62 8.93 -0.93 -35.11
C LYS A 62 9.65 -1.94 -36.02
N MET A 63 10.37 -2.91 -35.46
CA MET A 63 11.09 -3.91 -36.25
C MET A 63 10.16 -4.83 -37.05
N THR A 64 10.66 -5.33 -38.18
CA THR A 64 10.00 -6.44 -38.88
C THR A 64 10.13 -7.73 -38.07
N ASN A 65 9.24 -8.70 -38.31
CA ASN A 65 9.30 -10.00 -37.62
C ASN A 65 10.66 -10.68 -37.79
N GLN A 66 11.24 -10.64 -39.00
CA GLN A 66 12.58 -11.19 -39.27
C GLN A 66 13.67 -10.48 -38.45
N SER A 67 13.69 -9.15 -38.43
CA SER A 67 14.67 -8.39 -37.64
C SER A 67 14.53 -8.65 -36.13
N SER A 68 13.29 -8.75 -35.63
CA SER A 68 13.00 -9.06 -34.22
C SER A 68 13.48 -10.45 -33.83
N GLU A 69 13.29 -11.46 -34.69
CA GLU A 69 13.77 -12.81 -34.43
C GLU A 69 15.31 -12.89 -34.39
N VAL A 70 16.00 -12.20 -35.30
CA VAL A 70 17.47 -12.13 -35.28
C VAL A 70 17.95 -11.44 -34.01
N LEU A 71 17.35 -10.32 -33.62
CA LEU A 71 17.70 -9.62 -32.38
C LEU A 71 17.49 -10.50 -31.14
N LYS A 72 16.38 -11.24 -31.09
CA LYS A 72 16.09 -12.19 -29.99
C LYS A 72 17.12 -13.30 -29.92
N ARG A 73 17.57 -13.84 -31.06
CA ARG A 73 18.70 -14.80 -31.11
C ARG A 73 19.99 -14.16 -30.59
N CYS A 74 20.29 -12.93 -30.96
CA CYS A 74 21.45 -12.22 -30.41
C CYS A 74 21.37 -12.05 -28.89
N TRP A 75 20.19 -11.75 -28.34
CA TRP A 75 19.98 -11.71 -26.89
C TRP A 75 20.19 -13.07 -26.22
N THR A 76 19.83 -14.20 -26.87
CA THR A 76 20.09 -15.54 -26.31
C THR A 76 21.58 -15.86 -26.22
N SER A 77 22.40 -15.29 -27.12
CA SER A 77 23.84 -15.54 -27.20
C SER A 77 24.70 -14.52 -26.43
N LEU A 78 24.08 -13.52 -25.79
CA LEU A 78 24.81 -12.47 -25.07
C LEU A 78 25.38 -12.95 -23.75
N GLN A 79 26.52 -12.38 -23.36
CA GLN A 79 27.09 -12.56 -22.02
C GLN A 79 26.17 -11.95 -20.96
N GLU A 80 26.18 -12.53 -19.76
CA GLU A 80 25.31 -12.12 -18.65
C GLU A 80 25.51 -10.65 -18.26
N SER A 81 26.74 -10.15 -18.26
CA SER A 81 27.05 -8.73 -17.99
C SER A 81 26.33 -7.79 -18.95
N SER A 82 26.33 -8.12 -20.25
CA SER A 82 25.75 -7.27 -21.27
C SER A 82 24.22 -7.30 -21.31
N LEU A 83 23.65 -8.48 -21.04
CA LEU A 83 22.21 -8.59 -20.86
C LEU A 83 21.75 -7.82 -19.60
N ASN A 84 22.56 -7.84 -18.54
CA ASN A 84 22.28 -7.06 -17.33
C ASN A 84 22.31 -5.55 -17.62
N SER A 85 23.25 -5.05 -18.44
CA SER A 85 23.24 -3.65 -18.88
C SER A 85 21.91 -3.27 -19.57
N LEU A 86 21.42 -4.11 -20.48
CA LEU A 86 20.12 -3.93 -21.15
C LEU A 86 18.93 -3.94 -20.18
N VAL A 87 18.91 -4.91 -19.26
CA VAL A 87 17.84 -5.00 -18.25
C VAL A 87 17.88 -3.79 -17.31
N GLN A 88 19.06 -3.36 -16.84
CA GLN A 88 19.19 -2.20 -15.95
C GLN A 88 18.80 -0.90 -16.64
N MET A 89 19.15 -0.73 -17.91
CA MET A 89 18.74 0.41 -18.72
C MET A 89 17.21 0.50 -18.82
N LEU A 90 16.56 -0.60 -19.23
CA LEU A 90 15.10 -0.66 -19.34
C LEU A 90 14.43 -0.47 -17.98
N LYS A 91 14.95 -1.11 -16.92
CA LYS A 91 14.42 -0.99 -15.54
C LYS A 91 14.51 0.46 -15.05
N THR A 92 15.65 1.11 -15.23
CA THR A 92 15.85 2.50 -14.83
C THR A 92 14.90 3.44 -15.57
N ALA A 93 14.68 3.21 -16.87
CA ALA A 93 13.74 3.98 -17.67
C ALA A 93 12.28 3.77 -17.23
N ILE A 94 11.86 2.53 -16.96
CA ILE A 94 10.51 2.21 -16.46
C ILE A 94 10.28 2.89 -15.11
N ILE A 95 11.23 2.75 -14.17
CA ILE A 95 11.12 3.38 -12.84
C ILE A 95 11.02 4.90 -12.99
N SER A 96 11.88 5.52 -13.81
CA SER A 96 11.88 6.98 -14.02
C SER A 96 10.56 7.46 -14.62
N GLN A 97 10.02 6.73 -15.60
CA GLN A 97 8.71 7.03 -16.18
C GLN A 97 7.56 6.86 -15.18
N MET A 98 7.62 5.87 -14.29
CA MET A 98 6.64 5.67 -13.21
C MET A 98 6.78 6.70 -12.08
N VAL A 99 7.96 7.29 -11.89
CA VAL A 99 8.18 8.38 -10.93
C VAL A 99 7.60 9.69 -11.47
N CYS A 100 7.85 9.98 -12.75
CA CYS A 100 7.39 11.20 -13.42
C CYS A 100 6.05 11.00 -14.17
N TRP A 101 5.24 10.02 -13.77
CA TRP A 101 4.02 9.67 -14.50
C TRP A 101 3.02 10.83 -14.41
N THR A 102 2.82 11.50 -15.54
CA THR A 102 1.68 12.39 -15.79
C THR A 102 0.65 11.59 -16.58
N GLU A 103 -0.64 11.62 -16.23
CA GLU A 103 -1.76 10.86 -16.85
C GLU A 103 -2.03 11.18 -18.35
N THR A 104 -1.01 11.61 -19.08
CA THR A 104 -1.05 11.89 -20.52
C THR A 104 -0.99 10.60 -21.34
N VAL A 105 -1.61 10.63 -22.52
CA VAL A 105 -1.56 9.53 -23.51
C VAL A 105 -0.12 9.12 -23.84
N GLN A 106 0.78 10.10 -23.95
CA GLN A 106 2.19 9.86 -24.24
C GLN A 106 2.87 9.09 -23.10
N SER A 107 2.54 9.41 -21.85
CA SER A 107 3.15 8.72 -20.71
C SER A 107 2.78 7.23 -20.70
N ASN A 108 1.51 6.93 -20.99
CA ASN A 108 1.01 5.56 -21.08
C ASN A 108 1.66 4.80 -22.25
N HIS A 109 1.84 5.46 -23.40
CA HIS A 109 2.54 4.89 -24.53
C HIS A 109 4.00 4.54 -24.19
N ASN A 110 4.73 5.46 -23.55
CA ASN A 110 6.13 5.26 -23.19
C ASN A 110 6.32 4.06 -22.25
N VAL A 111 5.50 3.97 -21.19
CA VAL A 111 5.54 2.85 -20.24
C VAL A 111 5.27 1.53 -20.96
N LYS A 112 4.22 1.48 -21.79
CA LYS A 112 3.86 0.29 -22.55
C LYS A 112 5.01 -0.18 -23.45
N THR A 113 5.59 0.72 -24.22
CA THR A 113 6.69 0.42 -25.14
C THR A 113 7.91 -0.15 -24.41
N LEU A 114 8.31 0.46 -23.28
CA LEU A 114 9.45 -0.01 -22.48
C LEU A 114 9.21 -1.42 -21.90
N LEU A 115 8.00 -1.67 -21.40
CA LEU A 115 7.63 -2.96 -20.81
C LEU A 115 7.55 -4.08 -21.85
N GLU A 116 7.06 -3.79 -23.05
CA GLU A 116 7.00 -4.78 -24.13
C GLU A 116 8.41 -5.24 -24.56
N VAL A 117 9.38 -4.32 -24.61
CA VAL A 117 10.78 -4.68 -24.88
C VAL A 117 11.38 -5.49 -23.72
N MET A 118 11.14 -5.08 -22.48
CA MET A 118 11.57 -5.84 -21.29
C MET A 118 11.04 -7.28 -21.32
N LYS A 119 9.78 -7.47 -21.72
CA LYS A 119 9.18 -8.79 -21.87
C LYS A 119 9.89 -9.65 -22.91
N ASP A 120 10.23 -9.08 -24.06
CA ASP A 120 10.94 -9.81 -25.12
C ASP A 120 12.35 -10.22 -24.67
N VAL A 121 13.07 -9.34 -23.97
CA VAL A 121 14.41 -9.63 -23.39
C VAL A 121 14.33 -10.74 -22.35
N TYR A 122 13.29 -10.75 -21.51
CA TYR A 122 13.13 -11.78 -20.49
C TYR A 122 12.71 -13.14 -21.07
N LYS A 123 11.80 -13.17 -22.05
CA LYS A 123 11.39 -14.42 -22.73
C LYS A 123 12.56 -15.19 -23.32
N VAL A 124 13.57 -14.47 -23.79
CA VAL A 124 14.83 -15.02 -24.30
C VAL A 124 15.61 -15.79 -23.23
N ARG A 125 15.48 -15.45 -21.93
CA ARG A 125 16.13 -16.18 -20.82
C ARG A 125 15.31 -17.36 -20.27
N VAL A 126 13.99 -17.43 -20.52
CA VAL A 126 13.08 -18.42 -19.89
C VAL A 126 12.94 -19.73 -20.66
N HIS A 127 13.89 -20.10 -21.54
CA HIS A 127 13.90 -21.43 -22.16
C HIS A 127 14.21 -22.60 -21.17
N VAL A 128 14.07 -22.40 -19.86
CA VAL A 128 14.26 -23.44 -18.81
C VAL A 128 13.08 -23.57 -17.82
N TYR A 129 12.02 -22.76 -17.89
CA TYR A 129 10.78 -23.06 -17.14
C TYR A 129 9.55 -22.87 -18.01
N THR A 130 9.29 -23.90 -18.81
CA THR A 130 7.96 -24.17 -19.37
C THR A 130 7.07 -24.68 -18.23
N ILE A 131 5.79 -24.30 -18.30
CA ILE A 131 4.64 -24.70 -17.46
C ILE A 131 4.40 -23.74 -16.27
N LEU A 132 3.59 -22.71 -16.48
CA LEU A 132 2.24 -22.66 -15.90
C LEU A 132 1.42 -21.48 -16.51
N LEU A 133 0.14 -21.78 -16.76
CA LEU A 133 -1.01 -20.87 -16.91
C LEU A 133 -1.35 -20.35 -18.31
N ASN A 134 -1.95 -21.28 -19.05
CA ASN A 134 -3.05 -21.02 -19.96
C ASN A 134 -4.34 -20.66 -19.17
N GLN A 135 -5.11 -19.73 -19.77
CA GLN A 135 -6.56 -19.49 -19.70
C GLN A 135 -7.16 -18.40 -18.77
N VAL A 136 -7.64 -17.33 -19.45
CA VAL A 136 -9.03 -16.74 -19.43
C VAL A 136 -9.29 -15.54 -18.47
N PRO A 137 -10.16 -14.53 -18.79
CA PRO A 137 -9.74 -13.28 -19.45
C PRO A 137 -10.50 -11.99 -18.96
N LEU A 138 -10.34 -10.92 -19.74
CA LEU A 138 -11.30 -9.82 -20.03
C LEU A 138 -11.21 -8.48 -19.24
N VAL A 139 -11.01 -7.42 -20.04
CA VAL A 139 -11.20 -5.96 -19.82
C VAL A 139 -10.01 -5.14 -19.29
N LEU A 140 -8.83 -5.32 -19.88
CA LEU A 140 -7.76 -4.30 -19.95
C LEU A 140 -7.07 -4.29 -21.32
N SER A 141 -7.85 -4.18 -22.41
CA SER A 141 -7.36 -4.31 -23.80
C SER A 141 -6.50 -3.15 -24.34
N GLN A 142 -6.08 -2.17 -23.52
CA GLN A 142 -5.20 -1.09 -24.00
C GLN A 142 -3.86 -0.98 -23.24
N LEU A 143 -3.79 -1.45 -21.99
CA LEU A 143 -2.57 -1.60 -21.19
C LEU A 143 -2.60 -2.99 -20.56
N ASN A 144 -1.90 -3.97 -21.15
CA ASN A 144 -1.93 -5.36 -20.69
C ASN A 144 -1.45 -5.48 -19.22
N PRO A 145 -2.30 -5.83 -18.24
CA PRO A 145 -1.88 -6.18 -16.86
C PRO A 145 -1.01 -7.45 -16.85
N ILE A 146 -1.08 -8.22 -17.93
CA ILE A 146 -0.30 -9.43 -18.21
C ILE A 146 1.21 -9.15 -18.22
N ILE A 147 1.67 -7.92 -18.51
CA ILE A 147 3.12 -7.64 -18.59
C ILE A 147 3.73 -7.36 -17.20
N PHE A 148 2.96 -6.78 -16.28
CA PHE A 148 3.46 -6.43 -14.94
C PHE A 148 3.51 -7.65 -14.01
N SER A 149 2.55 -8.56 -14.20
CA SER A 149 2.40 -9.74 -13.36
C SER A 149 3.50 -10.79 -13.57
N ASP A 150 4.17 -10.73 -14.72
CA ASP A 150 5.28 -11.61 -15.07
C ASP A 150 6.60 -11.27 -14.31
N PHE A 151 6.70 -10.10 -13.65
CA PHE A 151 7.97 -9.58 -13.08
C PHE A 151 7.92 -8.98 -11.66
N PRO A 152 7.31 -9.62 -10.65
CA PRO A 152 7.21 -9.07 -9.29
C PRO A 152 8.54 -8.71 -8.62
N PHE A 153 9.65 -9.34 -8.99
CA PHE A 153 10.99 -9.09 -8.43
C PHE A 153 11.65 -7.80 -8.96
N VAL A 154 11.14 -7.23 -10.06
CA VAL A 154 11.68 -6.00 -10.65
C VAL A 154 11.23 -4.78 -9.85
N PHE A 155 10.03 -4.84 -9.28
CA PHE A 155 9.38 -3.73 -8.59
C PHE A 155 9.71 -3.74 -7.10
N ASN A 156 10.21 -2.60 -6.61
CA ASN A 156 10.25 -2.37 -5.17
C ASN A 156 8.82 -2.15 -4.65
N LEU A 157 8.64 -2.17 -3.31
CA LEU A 157 7.35 -1.94 -2.67
C LEU A 157 6.63 -0.68 -3.19
N MET A 158 7.39 0.38 -3.45
CA MET A 158 6.84 1.63 -3.96
C MET A 158 6.16 1.49 -5.33
N SER A 159 6.83 0.82 -6.27
CA SER A 159 6.25 0.55 -7.58
C SER A 159 5.00 -0.33 -7.49
N LYS A 160 4.97 -1.30 -6.57
CA LYS A 160 3.80 -2.15 -6.35
C LYS A 160 2.61 -1.36 -5.80
N ILE A 161 2.85 -0.45 -4.85
CA ILE A 161 1.82 0.45 -4.31
C ILE A 161 1.29 1.38 -5.40
N LYS A 162 2.16 1.96 -6.23
CA LYS A 162 1.73 2.79 -7.37
C LYS A 162 0.90 2.01 -8.40
N LEU A 163 1.26 0.76 -8.65
CA LEU A 163 0.51 -0.11 -9.56
C LEU A 163 -0.89 -0.39 -9.00
N LEU A 164 -0.96 -0.74 -7.71
CA LEU A 164 -2.23 -0.89 -7.00
C LEU A 164 -3.04 0.41 -7.11
N GLN A 165 -2.39 1.56 -6.89
CA GLN A 165 -3.01 2.89 -7.00
C GLN A 165 -3.67 3.14 -8.35
N ALA A 166 -2.91 2.92 -9.41
CA ALA A 166 -3.40 3.08 -10.76
C ALA A 166 -4.59 2.15 -11.07
N ASP A 167 -4.56 0.89 -10.63
CA ASP A 167 -5.66 -0.05 -10.87
C ASP A 167 -6.97 0.43 -10.23
N SER A 168 -6.92 0.82 -8.95
CA SER A 168 -8.08 1.39 -8.23
C SER A 168 -8.59 2.68 -8.86
N GLN A 169 -7.72 3.63 -9.22
CA GLN A 169 -8.12 4.87 -9.90
C GLN A 169 -8.77 4.61 -11.26
N ILE A 170 -8.23 3.67 -12.04
CA ILE A 170 -8.83 3.28 -13.33
C ILE A 170 -10.23 2.67 -13.13
N ARG A 171 -10.43 1.86 -12.09
CA ARG A 171 -11.76 1.30 -11.76
C ARG A 171 -12.73 2.39 -11.33
N MET A 172 -12.31 3.34 -10.51
CA MET A 172 -13.11 4.52 -10.14
C MET A 172 -13.52 5.34 -11.38
N LEU A 173 -12.57 5.66 -12.25
CA LEU A 173 -12.83 6.40 -13.50
C LEU A 173 -13.75 5.62 -14.45
N LYS A 174 -13.58 4.30 -14.57
CA LYS A 174 -14.50 3.46 -15.36
C LYS A 174 -15.92 3.51 -14.82
N SER A 175 -16.08 3.46 -13.49
CA SER A 175 -17.39 3.60 -12.84
C SER A 175 -18.01 4.96 -13.16
N GLU A 176 -17.26 6.06 -13.05
CA GLU A 176 -17.72 7.38 -13.43
C GLU A 176 -18.15 7.46 -14.91
N VAL A 177 -17.31 7.01 -15.84
CA VAL A 177 -17.59 7.05 -17.28
C VAL A 177 -18.80 6.19 -17.64
N ASN A 178 -18.94 5.00 -17.03
CA ASN A 178 -20.11 4.14 -17.23
C ASN A 178 -21.39 4.85 -16.77
N ASN A 179 -21.37 5.51 -15.62
CA ASN A 179 -22.52 6.31 -15.15
C ASN A 179 -22.85 7.45 -16.14
N TYR A 180 -21.84 8.14 -16.71
CA TYR A 180 -22.07 9.18 -17.73
C TYR A 180 -22.59 8.63 -19.07
N MET A 181 -22.14 7.46 -19.49
CA MET A 181 -22.63 6.78 -20.71
C MET A 181 -24.07 6.28 -20.52
N ASP A 182 -24.36 5.72 -19.35
CA ASP A 182 -25.70 5.27 -18.98
C ASP A 182 -26.65 6.47 -18.77
N PHE A 183 -26.11 7.66 -18.44
CA PHE A 183 -26.86 8.92 -18.43
C PHE A 183 -27.56 9.25 -19.76
N ARG A 184 -27.05 8.77 -20.91
CA ARG A 184 -27.78 8.87 -22.20
C ARG A 184 -28.96 7.91 -22.30
N GLY A 185 -28.95 6.79 -21.57
CA GLY A 185 -30.07 5.85 -21.42
C GLY A 185 -31.06 6.22 -20.31
N ILE A 186 -30.57 6.83 -19.22
CA ILE A 186 -31.34 7.23 -18.01
C ILE A 186 -32.36 8.33 -18.29
N ILE A 187 -32.20 9.14 -19.35
CA ILE A 187 -33.25 10.10 -19.77
C ILE A 187 -34.61 9.40 -20.03
N LEU A 188 -34.60 8.09 -20.31
CA LEU A 188 -35.81 7.27 -20.48
C LEU A 188 -36.26 6.50 -19.22
N GLN A 189 -35.40 6.34 -18.20
CA GLN A 189 -35.69 5.61 -16.97
C GLN A 189 -35.07 6.32 -15.77
N ARG A 190 -35.88 7.09 -15.01
CA ARG A 190 -35.49 7.79 -13.77
C ARG A 190 -34.82 6.86 -12.75
N ARG A 191 -33.50 6.68 -12.84
CA ARG A 191 -32.66 6.16 -11.76
C ARG A 191 -31.57 7.18 -11.47
N ASP A 192 -31.59 7.74 -10.26
CA ASP A 192 -30.53 8.60 -9.73
C ASP A 192 -29.40 7.71 -9.19
N GLU A 193 -28.52 7.22 -10.05
CA GLU A 193 -27.29 6.55 -9.59
C GLU A 193 -26.16 7.58 -9.50
N SER A 194 -25.73 7.89 -8.27
CA SER A 194 -24.62 8.81 -8.03
C SER A 194 -23.28 8.19 -8.45
N PRO A 195 -22.34 8.99 -9.00
CA PRO A 195 -20.99 8.52 -9.32
C PRO A 195 -20.11 8.32 -8.07
N LEU A 196 -20.62 8.71 -6.90
CA LEU A 196 -19.95 8.63 -5.61
C LEU A 196 -20.57 7.52 -4.77
N PHE A 197 -19.73 6.83 -4.00
CA PHE A 197 -20.16 5.96 -2.92
C PHE A 197 -20.05 6.72 -1.60
N THR A 198 -21.17 7.23 -1.13
CA THR A 198 -21.23 8.07 0.07
C THR A 198 -21.57 7.23 1.29
N LEU A 199 -20.73 7.31 2.33
CA LEU A 199 -21.00 6.78 3.66
C LEU A 199 -21.36 7.93 4.61
N SER A 200 -22.64 8.03 4.97
CA SER A 200 -23.10 9.03 5.93
C SER A 200 -23.19 8.41 7.33
N VAL A 201 -22.36 8.87 8.27
CA VAL A 201 -22.17 8.22 9.58
C VAL A 201 -22.31 9.19 10.74
N ARG A 202 -22.85 8.72 11.87
CA ARG A 202 -22.89 9.49 13.13
C ARG A 202 -21.70 9.11 14.01
N ARG A 203 -21.02 10.11 14.61
CA ARG A 203 -19.92 9.89 15.55
C ARG A 203 -20.27 8.90 16.68
N SER A 204 -21.49 9.00 17.19
CA SER A 204 -22.04 8.14 18.26
C SER A 204 -22.33 6.69 17.86
N HIS A 205 -22.50 6.41 16.56
CA HIS A 205 -22.95 5.12 16.03
C HIS A 205 -22.13 4.75 14.78
N LEU A 206 -20.82 5.01 14.84
CA LEU A 206 -19.92 4.97 13.69
C LEU A 206 -19.88 3.59 13.04
N VAL A 207 -19.77 2.55 13.88
CA VAL A 207 -19.62 1.17 13.42
C VAL A 207 -20.93 0.66 12.83
N GLU A 208 -22.06 0.90 13.52
CA GLU A 208 -23.38 0.45 13.08
C GLU A 208 -23.79 1.10 11.76
N ASP A 209 -23.63 2.43 11.66
CA ASP A 209 -24.02 3.18 10.46
C ASP A 209 -23.18 2.76 9.24
N ALA A 210 -21.86 2.59 9.43
CA ALA A 210 -20.95 2.20 8.36
C ALA A 210 -21.20 0.77 7.88
N LEU A 211 -21.29 -0.19 8.81
CA LEU A 211 -21.48 -1.60 8.46
C LEU A 211 -22.88 -1.86 7.88
N CYS A 212 -23.91 -1.12 8.31
CA CYS A 212 -25.23 -1.20 7.71
C CYS A 212 -25.18 -0.79 6.23
N GLN A 213 -24.55 0.34 5.91
CA GLN A 213 -24.41 0.82 4.52
C GLN A 213 -23.54 -0.12 3.68
N LEU A 214 -22.39 -0.56 4.20
CA LEU A 214 -21.53 -1.54 3.51
C LEU A 214 -22.25 -2.87 3.25
N SER A 215 -23.17 -3.28 4.12
CA SER A 215 -23.93 -4.51 3.93
C SER A 215 -24.99 -4.42 2.82
N GLN A 216 -25.34 -3.21 2.40
CA GLN A 216 -26.31 -2.93 1.33
C GLN A 216 -25.63 -2.53 0.02
N ALA A 217 -24.34 -2.21 0.04
CA ALA A 217 -23.57 -1.78 -1.11
C ALA A 217 -23.41 -2.91 -2.15
N GLU A 218 -23.61 -2.58 -3.42
CA GLU A 218 -23.31 -3.49 -4.52
C GLU A 218 -21.82 -3.44 -4.90
N ASP A 219 -21.35 -4.47 -5.62
CA ASP A 219 -19.96 -4.56 -6.09
C ASP A 219 -19.55 -3.37 -6.98
N THR A 220 -20.52 -2.79 -7.69
CA THR A 220 -20.38 -1.58 -8.53
C THR A 220 -20.22 -0.32 -7.68
N ASP A 221 -20.88 -0.23 -6.52
CA ASP A 221 -20.77 0.91 -5.60
C ASP A 221 -19.39 0.96 -4.96
N LEU A 222 -18.83 -0.19 -4.57
CA LEU A 222 -17.51 -0.28 -3.95
C LEU A 222 -16.38 0.21 -4.87
N GLN A 223 -16.60 0.22 -6.19
CA GLN A 223 -15.65 0.71 -7.18
C GLN A 223 -15.76 2.23 -7.42
N LYS A 224 -16.80 2.90 -6.90
CA LYS A 224 -16.96 4.36 -7.03
C LYS A 224 -16.00 5.11 -6.10
N ILE A 225 -15.88 6.41 -6.31
CA ILE A 225 -15.10 7.27 -5.40
C ILE A 225 -15.81 7.29 -4.04
N LEU A 226 -15.11 6.81 -3.01
CA LEU A 226 -15.59 6.86 -1.63
C LEU A 226 -15.62 8.31 -1.14
N VAL A 227 -16.75 8.69 -0.55
CA VAL A 227 -16.97 9.95 0.15
C VAL A 227 -17.52 9.63 1.54
N VAL A 228 -16.98 10.25 2.58
CA VAL A 228 -17.45 10.03 3.95
C VAL A 228 -17.99 11.33 4.52
N GLU A 229 -19.20 11.27 5.07
CA GLU A 229 -19.91 12.40 5.63
C GLU A 229 -20.26 12.14 7.09
N PHE A 230 -19.72 12.96 7.99
CA PHE A 230 -20.16 12.96 9.37
C PHE A 230 -21.44 13.80 9.49
N ILE A 231 -22.53 13.16 9.90
CA ILE A 231 -23.84 13.82 9.99
C ILE A 231 -23.76 14.99 10.99
N LYS A 232 -24.21 16.19 10.53
CA LYS A 232 -24.13 17.49 11.24
C LYS A 232 -22.73 18.17 11.24
N GLU A 233 -21.78 17.69 10.43
CA GLU A 233 -20.50 18.37 10.20
C GLU A 233 -20.44 18.99 8.79
N ILE A 234 -19.79 20.15 8.63
CA ILE A 234 -19.79 20.94 7.38
C ILE A 234 -18.84 20.35 6.31
N ARG A 235 -17.87 19.53 6.72
CA ARG A 235 -16.81 19.01 5.83
C ARG A 235 -17.16 17.59 5.36
N SER A 236 -17.69 17.45 4.14
CA SER A 236 -18.29 16.19 3.66
C SER A 236 -17.48 15.40 2.61
N GLY A 237 -16.23 15.77 2.25
CA GLY A 237 -15.56 15.06 1.14
C GLY A 237 -14.05 15.13 1.04
N GLY A 238 -13.36 15.58 2.10
CA GLY A 238 -11.90 15.70 2.09
C GLY A 238 -11.17 14.37 2.31
N GLU A 239 -9.95 14.23 1.76
CA GLU A 239 -9.08 13.07 2.01
C GLU A 239 -8.84 12.85 3.51
N GLY A 240 -8.63 13.93 4.27
CA GLY A 240 -8.48 13.85 5.73
C GLY A 240 -9.73 13.37 6.48
N VAL A 241 -10.94 13.58 5.94
CA VAL A 241 -12.19 13.04 6.53
C VAL A 241 -12.25 11.53 6.36
N LYS A 242 -11.80 11.02 5.19
CA LYS A 242 -11.69 9.58 4.93
C LYS A 242 -10.66 8.93 5.85
N SER A 243 -9.49 9.55 6.01
CA SER A 243 -8.46 9.05 6.93
C SER A 243 -8.95 9.01 8.37
N GLU A 244 -9.64 10.07 8.83
CA GLU A 244 -10.23 10.10 10.18
C GLU A 244 -11.29 9.01 10.35
N PHE A 245 -12.17 8.83 9.36
CA PHE A 245 -13.18 7.77 9.37
C PHE A 245 -12.55 6.39 9.55
N PHE A 246 -11.60 6.03 8.70
CA PHE A 246 -10.92 4.74 8.78
C PHE A 246 -10.20 4.59 10.12
N HIS A 247 -9.47 5.60 10.57
CA HIS A 247 -8.82 5.56 11.88
C HIS A 247 -9.83 5.28 13.01
N CYS A 248 -10.92 6.04 13.09
CA CYS A 248 -11.90 5.92 14.17
C CYS A 248 -12.65 4.58 14.16
N ILE A 249 -13.03 4.08 12.98
CA ILE A 249 -13.78 2.82 12.89
C ILE A 249 -12.89 1.63 13.24
N PHE A 250 -11.64 1.61 12.76
CA PHE A 250 -10.68 0.57 13.13
C PHE A 250 -10.30 0.66 14.61
N GLU A 251 -10.05 1.87 15.16
CA GLU A 251 -9.84 2.07 16.60
C GLU A 251 -11.01 1.52 17.43
N SER A 252 -12.24 1.66 16.96
CA SER A 252 -13.42 1.18 17.69
C SER A 252 -13.56 -0.34 17.62
N MET A 253 -13.40 -0.94 16.43
CA MET A 253 -13.61 -2.38 16.21
C MET A 253 -12.45 -3.26 16.70
N THR A 254 -11.25 -2.69 16.86
CA THR A 254 -10.03 -3.38 17.33
C THR A 254 -9.77 -3.19 18.82
N LYS A 255 -10.76 -2.73 19.59
CA LYS A 255 -10.68 -2.74 21.06
C LYS A 255 -11.06 -4.11 21.60
N GLU A 256 -10.35 -4.56 22.62
CA GLU A 256 -10.67 -5.80 23.34
C GLU A 256 -12.10 -5.75 23.91
N GLU A 257 -12.53 -4.61 24.43
CA GLU A 257 -13.89 -4.37 24.94
C GLU A 257 -14.98 -4.54 23.88
N TYR A 258 -14.68 -4.26 22.62
CA TYR A 258 -15.63 -4.46 21.52
C TYR A 258 -15.83 -5.97 21.24
N GLY A 259 -14.83 -6.80 21.53
CA GLY A 259 -14.96 -8.26 21.58
C GLY A 259 -15.05 -8.97 20.23
N MET A 260 -14.71 -8.30 19.13
CA MET A 260 -14.71 -8.91 17.78
C MET A 260 -13.52 -9.85 17.57
N PHE A 261 -12.37 -9.50 18.15
CA PHE A 261 -11.12 -10.26 18.10
C PHE A 261 -10.70 -10.69 19.50
N MET A 262 -9.87 -11.73 19.57
CA MET A 262 -9.22 -12.16 20.81
C MET A 262 -7.79 -11.64 20.89
N TYR A 263 -7.31 -11.47 22.12
CA TYR A 263 -5.93 -11.08 22.44
C TYR A 263 -5.36 -12.18 23.33
N PRO A 264 -4.43 -13.01 22.81
CA PRO A 264 -3.85 -14.09 23.61
C PRO A 264 -3.20 -13.61 24.91
N GLU A 265 -2.55 -12.44 24.87
CA GLU A 265 -1.77 -11.87 25.98
C GLU A 265 -2.00 -10.34 26.04
N GLU A 266 -1.69 -9.70 27.17
CA GLU A 266 -1.74 -8.24 27.28
C GLU A 266 -0.78 -7.60 26.25
N ASP A 267 -1.24 -6.55 25.56
CA ASP A 267 -0.51 -5.86 24.48
C ASP A 267 -0.09 -6.74 23.28
N SER A 268 -0.68 -7.94 23.13
CA SER A 268 -0.38 -8.81 21.98
C SER A 268 -1.07 -8.36 20.70
N TYR A 269 -0.67 -8.97 19.57
CA TYR A 269 -1.47 -8.90 18.36
C TYR A 269 -2.87 -9.51 18.59
N MET A 270 -3.85 -8.96 17.89
CA MET A 270 -5.20 -9.50 17.82
C MET A 270 -5.27 -10.69 16.87
N TRP A 271 -6.17 -11.63 17.15
CA TRP A 271 -6.46 -12.76 16.28
C TRP A 271 -7.95 -13.08 16.22
N PHE A 272 -8.35 -13.91 15.25
CA PHE A 272 -9.73 -14.34 15.14
C PHE A 272 -10.09 -15.27 16.30
N PRO A 273 -11.27 -15.12 16.92
CA PRO A 273 -11.72 -15.98 17.99
C PRO A 273 -12.13 -17.35 17.46
N VAL A 274 -11.94 -18.40 18.27
CA VAL A 274 -12.40 -19.77 17.97
C VAL A 274 -13.92 -19.83 18.04
N LYS A 275 -14.50 -19.14 19.03
CA LYS A 275 -15.95 -19.01 19.21
C LYS A 275 -16.33 -17.53 19.05
N PRO A 276 -16.65 -17.07 17.82
CA PRO A 276 -16.98 -15.66 17.60
C PRO A 276 -18.27 -15.27 18.35
N LYS A 277 -18.22 -14.14 19.06
CA LYS A 277 -19.42 -13.53 19.68
C LYS A 277 -20.36 -12.93 18.63
N PHE A 278 -19.79 -12.47 17.52
CA PHE A 278 -20.51 -11.85 16.42
C PHE A 278 -20.84 -12.84 15.30
N GLU A 279 -21.87 -12.54 14.53
CA GLU A 279 -22.18 -13.28 13.32
C GLU A 279 -21.03 -13.22 12.32
N LYS A 280 -20.85 -14.32 11.56
CA LYS A 280 -19.80 -14.44 10.52
C LYS A 280 -19.82 -13.29 9.50
N LYS A 281 -21.00 -12.73 9.19
CA LYS A 281 -21.18 -11.58 8.29
C LYS A 281 -20.39 -10.35 8.76
N MET A 282 -20.21 -10.15 10.07
CA MET A 282 -19.44 -9.01 10.59
C MET A 282 -17.96 -9.09 10.18
N TYR A 283 -17.39 -10.29 10.16
CA TYR A 283 -16.01 -10.51 9.71
C TYR A 283 -15.87 -10.30 8.21
N PHE A 284 -16.88 -10.67 7.42
CA PHE A 284 -16.95 -10.30 6.00
C PHE A 284 -16.96 -8.78 5.80
N LEU A 285 -17.78 -8.04 6.55
CA LEU A 285 -17.82 -6.57 6.44
C LEU A 285 -16.53 -5.91 6.94
N PHE A 286 -15.90 -6.43 8.00
CA PHE A 286 -14.59 -5.95 8.44
C PHE A 286 -13.50 -6.22 7.40
N GLY A 287 -13.52 -7.40 6.77
CA GLY A 287 -12.66 -7.70 5.63
C GLY A 287 -12.87 -6.70 4.49
N MET A 288 -14.13 -6.43 4.13
CA MET A 288 -14.48 -5.42 3.13
C MET A 288 -13.96 -4.03 3.50
N LEU A 289 -14.05 -3.64 4.77
CA LEU A 289 -13.53 -2.37 5.28
C LEU A 289 -12.00 -2.29 5.15
N CYS A 290 -11.27 -3.37 5.45
CA CYS A 290 -9.82 -3.45 5.22
C CYS A 290 -9.47 -3.36 3.72
N GLY A 291 -10.26 -4.00 2.87
CA GLY A 291 -10.10 -3.89 1.42
C GLY A 291 -10.35 -2.46 0.94
N LEU A 292 -11.40 -1.83 1.45
CA LEU A 292 -11.81 -0.47 1.08
C LEU A 292 -10.77 0.57 1.54
N SER A 293 -10.15 0.40 2.70
CA SER A 293 -9.08 1.29 3.17
C SER A 293 -7.86 1.20 2.25
N LEU A 294 -7.43 -0.01 1.89
CA LEU A 294 -6.32 -0.21 0.95
C LEU A 294 -6.65 0.35 -0.44
N TYR A 295 -7.91 0.21 -0.90
CA TYR A 295 -8.37 0.63 -2.22
C TYR A 295 -8.39 2.16 -2.35
N ASN A 296 -8.65 2.83 -1.23
CA ASN A 296 -8.61 4.28 -1.09
C ASN A 296 -7.25 4.79 -0.57
N PHE A 297 -6.21 3.95 -0.56
CA PHE A 297 -4.86 4.27 -0.07
C PHE A 297 -4.86 4.92 1.30
N ASN A 298 -5.68 4.43 2.21
CA ASN A 298 -5.71 4.85 3.60
C ASN A 298 -5.07 3.75 4.46
N VAL A 299 -4.02 4.12 5.20
CA VAL A 299 -3.36 3.21 6.15
C VAL A 299 -4.11 3.22 7.46
N VAL A 300 -4.16 2.06 8.11
CA VAL A 300 -5.00 1.86 9.29
C VAL A 300 -4.25 1.06 10.33
N TYR A 301 -4.53 1.32 11.61
CA TYR A 301 -3.99 0.48 12.66
C TYR A 301 -4.74 -0.85 12.70
N LEU A 302 -4.04 -1.93 12.33
CA LEU A 302 -4.54 -3.29 12.40
C LEU A 302 -3.49 -4.14 13.12
N PRO A 303 -3.63 -4.39 14.43
CA PRO A 303 -2.65 -5.17 15.19
C PRO A 303 -2.78 -6.66 14.90
N PHE A 304 -2.69 -7.07 13.63
CA PHE A 304 -2.55 -8.49 13.26
C PHE A 304 -1.08 -8.86 13.07
N PRO A 305 -0.70 -10.13 13.35
CA PRO A 305 0.66 -10.62 13.09
C PRO A 305 0.89 -10.83 11.59
N LEU A 306 2.15 -11.07 11.20
CA LEU A 306 2.53 -11.33 9.80
C LEU A 306 1.77 -12.51 9.18
N ALA A 307 1.38 -13.49 10.02
CA ALA A 307 0.56 -14.64 9.65
C ALA A 307 -0.70 -14.24 8.86
N LEU A 308 -1.40 -13.16 9.21
CA LEU A 308 -2.59 -12.74 8.46
C LEU A 308 -2.25 -12.44 7.00
N PHE A 309 -1.17 -11.68 6.77
CA PHE A 309 -0.78 -11.23 5.45
C PHE A 309 -0.22 -12.38 4.60
N LYS A 310 0.43 -13.37 5.23
CA LYS A 310 0.77 -14.64 4.58
C LYS A 310 -0.49 -15.36 4.09
N LYS A 311 -1.48 -15.54 4.97
CA LYS A 311 -2.74 -16.21 4.60
C LYS A 311 -3.49 -15.47 3.49
N LEU A 312 -3.51 -14.14 3.52
CA LEU A 312 -4.11 -13.34 2.45
C LEU A 312 -3.45 -13.62 1.11
N LEU A 313 -2.12 -13.77 1.08
CA LEU A 313 -1.32 -14.07 -0.12
C LEU A 313 -1.26 -15.56 -0.47
N ASP A 314 -2.14 -16.39 0.12
CA ASP A 314 -2.17 -17.84 -0.05
C ASP A 314 -0.81 -18.52 0.29
N GLN A 315 -0.06 -17.94 1.24
CA GLN A 315 1.17 -18.51 1.81
C GLN A 315 0.88 -19.20 3.15
N GLU A 316 1.52 -20.35 3.38
CA GLU A 316 1.40 -21.09 4.64
C GLU A 316 2.14 -20.36 5.77
N PRO A 317 1.47 -20.04 6.89
CA PRO A 317 2.14 -19.53 8.08
C PRO A 317 3.09 -20.56 8.69
N SER A 318 4.20 -20.08 9.25
CA SER A 318 5.21 -20.89 9.91
C SER A 318 5.17 -20.73 11.43
N LEU A 319 6.01 -21.50 12.12
CA LEU A 319 6.19 -21.41 13.56
C LEU A 319 6.63 -20.01 14.01
N GLU A 320 7.40 -19.30 13.19
CA GLU A 320 7.84 -17.93 13.43
C GLU A 320 6.66 -16.97 13.54
N ASP A 321 5.63 -17.14 12.70
CA ASP A 321 4.45 -16.29 12.76
C ASP A 321 3.61 -16.55 14.01
N LEU A 322 3.59 -17.80 14.49
CA LEU A 322 2.90 -18.15 15.73
C LEU A 322 3.61 -17.54 16.96
N LYS A 323 4.95 -17.43 16.92
CA LYS A 323 5.73 -16.77 17.99
C LYS A 323 5.43 -15.27 18.11
N GLU A 324 5.03 -14.62 17.01
CA GLU A 324 4.58 -13.22 17.06
C GLU A 324 3.26 -13.08 17.83
N LEU A 325 2.39 -14.08 17.73
CA LEU A 325 1.04 -14.03 18.30
C LEU A 325 1.01 -14.36 19.81
N THR A 326 1.88 -15.26 20.28
CA THR A 326 1.91 -15.67 21.70
C THR A 326 3.29 -16.17 22.15
N ILE A 327 3.67 -15.78 23.36
CA ILE A 327 4.87 -16.26 24.06
C ILE A 327 4.69 -17.69 24.59
N MET A 328 3.45 -18.13 24.85
CA MET A 328 3.16 -19.48 25.36
C MET A 328 3.70 -20.58 24.43
N VAL A 329 3.56 -20.43 23.11
CA VAL A 329 4.09 -21.40 22.13
C VAL A 329 5.60 -21.25 21.94
N LEU A 330 6.14 -20.04 22.14
CA LEU A 330 7.58 -19.79 22.17
C LEU A 330 8.25 -20.56 23.32
N TRP A 331 7.63 -20.61 24.51
CA TRP A 331 8.10 -21.40 25.65
C TRP A 331 8.11 -22.91 25.37
N LEU A 332 7.02 -23.43 24.77
CA LEU A 332 6.93 -24.82 24.30
C LEU A 332 8.02 -25.15 23.28
N THR A 333 8.29 -24.23 22.34
CA THR A 333 9.34 -24.37 21.31
C THR A 333 10.74 -24.34 21.92
N ILE A 334 11.03 -23.43 22.85
CA ILE A 334 12.34 -23.35 23.53
C ILE A 334 12.62 -24.66 24.29
N GLN A 335 11.63 -25.22 24.98
CA GLN A 335 11.77 -26.52 25.62
C GLN A 335 12.03 -27.66 24.60
N THR A 336 11.41 -27.60 23.42
CA THR A 336 11.66 -28.55 22.30
C THR A 336 13.10 -28.54 21.76
N PHE A 337 13.77 -27.39 21.77
CA PHE A 337 15.12 -27.20 21.22
C PHE A 337 16.24 -27.38 22.26
N PHE A 338 16.03 -27.03 23.54
CA PHE A 338 17.08 -27.03 24.57
C PHE A 338 17.15 -28.32 25.42
N HIS A 339 16.46 -29.40 25.04
CA HIS A 339 16.47 -30.68 25.77
C HIS A 339 16.03 -30.60 27.26
N VAL A 340 15.25 -29.59 27.66
CA VAL A 340 14.76 -29.40 29.05
C VAL A 340 13.40 -30.09 29.26
N TRP A 341 13.19 -31.26 28.67
CA TRP A 341 11.90 -32.01 28.75
C TRP A 341 11.71 -32.78 30.05
N TYR A 342 12.74 -32.90 30.88
CA TYR A 342 12.73 -33.82 32.03
C TYR A 342 11.79 -33.40 33.17
N LEU A 343 11.13 -32.25 33.08
CA LEU A 343 10.32 -31.70 34.18
C LEU A 343 8.83 -31.58 33.88
N ASN A 344 8.36 -31.67 32.63
CA ASN A 344 6.94 -31.47 32.28
C ASN A 344 6.41 -32.53 31.30
N ILE A 345 5.24 -33.10 31.62
CA ILE A 345 4.50 -34.07 30.81
C ILE A 345 3.54 -33.29 29.90
N PHE A 346 3.66 -33.45 28.58
CA PHE A 346 2.77 -32.85 27.58
C PHE A 346 1.97 -33.91 26.83
N TRP A 347 0.73 -33.56 26.46
CA TRP A 347 -0.17 -34.36 25.65
C TRP A 347 -0.37 -33.70 24.29
N LEU A 348 -0.90 -34.41 23.28
CA LEU A 348 -1.27 -33.82 21.99
C LEU A 348 -2.55 -32.96 22.09
N GLN A 349 -2.57 -32.05 23.05
CA GLN A 349 -3.65 -31.13 23.40
C GLN A 349 -3.04 -29.74 23.61
N ILE A 350 -3.75 -28.69 23.19
CA ILE A 350 -3.33 -27.29 23.38
C ILE A 350 -4.41 -26.53 24.14
N HIS A 351 -3.99 -25.62 25.02
CA HIS A 351 -4.86 -24.61 25.59
C HIS A 351 -4.88 -23.40 24.66
N TRP A 352 -6.02 -23.09 24.04
CA TRP A 352 -6.16 -21.97 23.10
C TRP A 352 -7.54 -21.33 23.20
N ASP A 353 -7.59 -19.99 23.21
CA ASP A 353 -8.84 -19.22 23.35
C ASP A 353 -9.71 -19.72 24.52
N GLN A 354 -9.10 -19.86 25.71
CA GLN A 354 -9.74 -20.32 26.96
C GLN A 354 -10.30 -21.75 26.91
N ASN A 355 -9.94 -22.56 25.92
CA ASN A 355 -10.41 -23.94 25.79
C ASN A 355 -9.23 -24.90 25.60
N ASP A 356 -9.38 -26.09 26.16
CA ASP A 356 -8.47 -27.21 25.92
C ASP A 356 -8.94 -28.02 24.72
N VAL A 357 -8.05 -28.18 23.72
CA VAL A 357 -8.40 -28.83 22.45
C VAL A 357 -7.38 -29.89 22.07
N ASP A 358 -7.91 -31.07 21.84
CA ASP A 358 -7.20 -32.22 21.28
C ASP A 358 -6.79 -31.94 19.83
N LEU A 359 -5.49 -31.97 19.55
CA LEU A 359 -4.92 -31.73 18.20
C LEU A 359 -5.11 -32.94 17.27
N ILE A 360 -5.42 -34.10 17.85
CA ILE A 360 -5.81 -35.33 17.17
C ILE A 360 -6.94 -36.01 17.97
N PRO A 361 -7.69 -36.96 17.39
CA PRO A 361 -8.64 -37.76 18.16
C PRO A 361 -7.97 -38.42 19.38
N ASN A 362 -8.49 -38.17 20.58
CA ASN A 362 -7.94 -38.62 21.87
C ASN A 362 -6.51 -38.11 22.14
N GLY A 363 -6.20 -36.88 21.75
CA GLY A 363 -4.89 -36.24 21.93
C GLY A 363 -4.43 -36.19 23.38
N ILE A 364 -5.35 -35.99 24.32
CA ILE A 364 -5.12 -36.07 25.78
C ILE A 364 -4.55 -37.41 26.24
N SER A 365 -4.67 -38.49 25.46
CA SER A 365 -4.13 -39.81 25.78
C SER A 365 -2.79 -40.11 25.12
N VAL A 366 -2.29 -39.21 24.27
CA VAL A 366 -1.04 -39.40 23.52
C VAL A 366 0.02 -38.44 24.04
N PHE A 367 1.06 -39.00 24.64
CA PHE A 367 2.18 -38.26 25.21
C PHE A 367 3.06 -37.68 24.11
N VAL A 368 3.58 -36.46 24.31
CA VAL A 368 4.54 -35.84 23.40
C VAL A 368 5.97 -36.24 23.77
N ASP A 369 6.66 -36.95 22.88
CA ASP A 369 8.03 -37.41 23.03
C ASP A 369 8.96 -36.89 21.92
N GLN A 370 10.21 -37.34 21.92
CA GLN A 370 11.19 -36.92 20.90
C GLN A 370 10.82 -37.34 19.47
N SER A 371 10.03 -38.40 19.31
CA SER A 371 9.63 -38.94 18.01
C SER A 371 8.48 -38.14 17.40
N ASN A 372 7.54 -37.64 18.21
CA ASN A 372 6.35 -36.93 17.74
C ASN A 372 6.37 -35.41 17.97
N LYS A 373 7.39 -34.85 18.63
CA LYS A 373 7.47 -33.39 18.91
C LYS A 373 7.31 -32.49 17.69
N LYS A 374 7.84 -32.88 16.53
CA LYS A 374 7.74 -32.09 15.29
C LYS A 374 6.31 -32.06 14.77
N ASP A 375 5.62 -33.20 14.86
CA ASP A 375 4.21 -33.34 14.49
C ASP A 375 3.31 -32.54 15.45
N TYR A 376 3.57 -32.59 16.76
CA TYR A 376 2.89 -31.76 17.76
C TYR A 376 2.99 -30.27 17.42
N VAL A 377 4.21 -29.76 17.19
CA VAL A 377 4.43 -28.34 16.85
C VAL A 377 3.71 -27.98 15.55
N SER A 378 3.83 -28.81 14.51
CA SER A 378 3.14 -28.57 13.24
C SER A 378 1.62 -28.53 13.39
N LYS A 379 1.05 -29.40 14.22
CA LYS A 379 -0.40 -29.42 14.51
C LYS A 379 -0.84 -28.24 15.35
N CYS A 380 -0.01 -27.77 16.28
CA CYS A 380 -0.29 -26.53 17.02
C CYS A 380 -0.38 -25.33 16.06
N VAL A 381 0.59 -25.21 15.16
CA VAL A 381 0.62 -24.13 14.15
C VAL A 381 -0.61 -24.18 13.25
N ASP A 382 -0.91 -25.36 12.70
CA ASP A 382 -2.09 -25.52 11.85
C ASP A 382 -3.39 -25.26 12.61
N TYR A 383 -3.52 -25.76 13.83
CA TYR A 383 -4.72 -25.56 14.63
C TYR A 383 -4.98 -24.09 14.92
N VAL A 384 -3.98 -23.37 15.44
CA VAL A 384 -4.12 -21.97 15.86
C VAL A 384 -4.31 -21.03 14.66
N LEU A 385 -3.53 -21.21 13.59
CA LEU A 385 -3.53 -20.27 12.47
C LEU A 385 -4.51 -20.63 11.36
N ASN A 386 -4.97 -21.88 11.27
CA ASN A 386 -5.87 -22.36 10.22
C ASN A 386 -7.17 -22.96 10.78
N THR A 387 -7.09 -24.12 11.43
CA THR A 387 -8.28 -24.94 11.73
C THR A 387 -9.26 -24.25 12.68
N SER A 388 -8.75 -23.62 13.74
CA SER A 388 -9.59 -23.01 14.78
C SER A 388 -10.37 -21.78 14.31
N VAL A 389 -9.85 -21.07 13.29
CA VAL A 389 -10.39 -19.79 12.81
C VAL A 389 -10.99 -19.87 11.41
N LYS A 390 -10.94 -21.04 10.75
CA LYS A 390 -11.22 -21.22 9.32
C LYS A 390 -12.49 -20.51 8.85
N ALA A 391 -13.62 -20.78 9.48
CA ALA A 391 -14.91 -20.25 9.05
C ALA A 391 -15.03 -18.72 9.18
N VAL A 392 -14.33 -18.12 10.15
CA VAL A 392 -14.33 -16.68 10.38
C VAL A 392 -13.35 -16.00 9.42
N TYR A 393 -12.16 -16.58 9.28
CA TYR A 393 -11.11 -16.11 8.38
C TYR A 393 -11.57 -16.15 6.91
N GLU A 394 -12.27 -17.20 6.47
CA GLU A 394 -12.77 -17.30 5.09
C GLU A 394 -13.74 -16.17 4.75
N GLU A 395 -14.60 -15.76 5.70
CA GLU A 395 -15.50 -14.63 5.52
C GLU A 395 -14.75 -13.31 5.47
N PHE A 396 -13.77 -13.11 6.37
CA PHE A 396 -12.87 -11.97 6.32
C PHE A 396 -12.13 -11.88 4.97
N GLN A 397 -11.51 -12.97 4.51
CA GLN A 397 -10.78 -13.03 3.25
C GLN A 397 -11.71 -12.73 2.07
N ARG A 398 -12.93 -13.27 2.08
CA ARG A 398 -13.96 -13.00 1.06
C ARG A 398 -14.35 -11.53 0.99
N GLY A 399 -14.45 -10.87 2.15
CA GLY A 399 -14.70 -9.42 2.22
C GLY A 399 -13.51 -8.61 1.71
N PHE A 400 -12.30 -8.96 2.15
CA PHE A 400 -11.07 -8.25 1.78
C PHE A 400 -10.83 -8.21 0.27
N TYR A 401 -11.08 -9.32 -0.42
CA TYR A 401 -10.92 -9.44 -1.86
C TYR A 401 -12.06 -8.85 -2.69
N LYS A 402 -13.05 -8.19 -2.07
CA LYS A 402 -14.20 -7.64 -2.80
C LYS A 402 -13.83 -6.50 -3.76
N LEU A 403 -12.75 -5.76 -3.47
CA LEU A 403 -12.32 -4.58 -4.24
C LEU A 403 -11.11 -4.82 -5.14
N PHE A 404 -10.48 -6.00 -5.07
CA PHE A 404 -9.23 -6.27 -5.79
C PHE A 404 -9.23 -7.64 -6.45
N ASP A 405 -8.61 -7.71 -7.62
CA ASP A 405 -8.23 -8.99 -8.19
C ASP A 405 -7.06 -9.57 -7.38
N LYS A 406 -7.21 -10.83 -6.93
CA LYS A 406 -6.17 -11.57 -6.19
C LYS A 406 -4.79 -11.47 -6.86
N GLU A 407 -4.76 -11.46 -8.20
CA GLU A 407 -3.54 -11.37 -8.99
C GLU A 407 -2.71 -10.12 -8.67
N ILE A 408 -3.31 -8.97 -8.43
CA ILE A 408 -2.53 -7.74 -8.15
C ILE A 408 -1.79 -7.88 -6.82
N LEU A 409 -2.45 -8.42 -5.80
CA LEU A 409 -1.88 -8.56 -4.46
C LEU A 409 -0.85 -9.68 -4.36
N LYS A 410 -0.94 -10.75 -5.17
CA LYS A 410 0.06 -11.84 -5.22
C LYS A 410 1.50 -11.38 -5.48
N HIS A 411 1.69 -10.18 -6.03
CA HIS A 411 3.02 -9.61 -6.27
C HIS A 411 3.69 -9.06 -5.01
N PHE A 412 2.93 -8.82 -3.94
CA PHE A 412 3.47 -8.36 -2.67
C PHE A 412 4.08 -9.51 -1.89
N LYS A 413 5.15 -9.24 -1.16
CA LYS A 413 5.57 -10.08 -0.04
C LYS A 413 4.64 -9.83 1.17
N PRO A 414 4.53 -10.75 2.14
CA PRO A 414 3.71 -10.55 3.33
C PRO A 414 4.04 -9.24 4.08
N GLU A 415 5.32 -8.93 4.26
CA GLU A 415 5.76 -7.71 4.95
C GLU A 415 5.48 -6.46 4.12
N GLU A 416 5.48 -6.59 2.80
CA GLU A 416 5.14 -5.53 1.86
C GLU A 416 3.64 -5.20 1.90
N LEU A 417 2.78 -6.23 1.88
CA LEU A 417 1.33 -6.06 2.01
C LEU A 417 0.95 -5.49 3.38
N MET A 418 1.57 -6.01 4.44
CA MET A 418 1.42 -5.49 5.80
C MET A 418 1.75 -4.00 5.86
N ARG A 419 2.90 -3.58 5.32
CA ARG A 419 3.28 -2.16 5.25
C ARG A 419 2.34 -1.32 4.39
N ALA A 420 1.79 -1.87 3.30
CA ALA A 420 0.85 -1.15 2.45
C ALA A 420 -0.48 -0.84 3.18
N ILE A 421 -0.95 -1.76 4.02
CA ILE A 421 -2.21 -1.62 4.77
C ILE A 421 -2.01 -0.87 6.08
N ILE A 422 -0.99 -1.23 6.86
CA ILE A 422 -0.75 -0.69 8.21
C ILE A 422 0.07 0.61 8.17
N GLY A 423 0.82 0.85 7.11
CA GLY A 423 1.80 1.95 7.08
C GLY A 423 2.99 1.68 8.01
N ASN A 424 3.73 2.74 8.32
CA ASN A 424 4.87 2.68 9.24
C ASN A 424 4.74 3.70 10.38
N THR A 425 5.49 3.42 11.45
CA THR A 425 5.64 4.28 12.63
C THR A 425 7.09 4.74 12.81
N ASP A 426 7.93 4.56 11.79
CA ASP A 426 9.34 4.94 11.81
C ASP A 426 9.45 6.39 11.33
N TYR A 427 9.12 7.32 12.22
CA TYR A 427 9.14 8.75 11.92
C TYR A 427 10.55 9.31 12.09
N ASP A 428 11.09 9.87 11.01
CA ASP A 428 12.19 10.82 11.11
C ASP A 428 11.61 12.23 11.32
N TRP A 429 11.52 12.63 12.59
CA TRP A 429 10.97 13.92 12.98
C TRP A 429 11.86 15.11 12.58
N GLU A 430 13.17 14.87 12.38
CA GLU A 430 14.09 15.88 11.86
C GLU A 430 13.84 16.10 10.37
N GLU A 431 13.68 15.02 9.60
CA GLU A 431 13.28 15.13 8.20
C GLU A 431 11.90 15.78 8.07
N PHE A 432 10.96 15.44 8.95
CA PHE A 432 9.62 16.05 8.98
C PHE A 432 9.66 17.58 9.13
N GLU A 433 10.48 18.09 10.04
CA GLU A 433 10.73 19.54 10.17
C GLU A 433 11.36 20.12 8.91
N LYS A 434 12.42 19.49 8.40
CA LYS A 434 13.15 19.96 7.21
C LYS A 434 12.28 20.04 5.96
N ASN A 435 11.29 19.17 5.83
CA ASN A 435 10.38 19.14 4.70
C ASN A 435 9.17 20.06 4.85
N SER A 436 9.05 20.75 5.99
CA SER A 436 7.94 21.67 6.25
C SER A 436 8.08 22.95 5.43
N ILE A 437 6.94 23.48 4.99
CA ILE A 437 6.85 24.66 4.14
C ILE A 437 6.16 25.76 4.94
N TYR A 438 6.64 26.99 4.79
CA TYR A 438 6.14 28.15 5.50
C TYR A 438 5.46 29.09 4.50
N GLU A 439 4.16 29.34 4.69
CA GLU A 439 3.32 30.15 3.82
C GLU A 439 2.72 31.33 4.63
N GLN A 440 2.27 32.38 3.91
CA GLN A 440 1.43 33.46 4.43
C GLN A 440 1.88 34.00 5.80
N GLY A 441 2.95 34.79 5.83
CA GLY A 441 3.47 35.43 7.05
C GLY A 441 4.50 34.62 7.82
N TYR A 442 4.54 33.28 7.66
CA TYR A 442 5.56 32.45 8.27
C TYR A 442 6.80 32.23 7.40
N HIS A 443 7.93 32.07 8.09
CA HIS A 443 9.23 31.67 7.56
C HIS A 443 9.99 30.91 8.66
N GLU A 444 11.03 30.17 8.28
CA GLU A 444 11.76 29.25 9.18
C GLU A 444 12.29 29.91 10.45
N SER A 445 12.78 31.16 10.37
CA SER A 445 13.29 31.92 11.51
C SER A 445 12.23 32.72 12.29
N HIS A 446 10.94 32.57 11.96
CA HIS A 446 9.88 33.29 12.66
C HIS A 446 9.81 32.86 14.14
N PRO A 447 9.69 33.77 15.13
CA PRO A 447 9.72 33.43 16.55
C PRO A 447 8.72 32.33 16.95
N THR A 448 7.47 32.42 16.48
CA THR A 448 6.44 31.40 16.75
C THR A 448 6.80 30.03 16.18
N ILE A 449 7.43 29.96 15.00
CA ILE A 449 7.86 28.71 14.36
C ILE A 449 9.00 28.06 15.14
N LEU A 450 10.01 28.85 15.51
CA LEU A 450 11.12 28.36 16.34
C LEU A 450 10.63 27.85 17.70
N MET A 451 9.68 28.55 18.31
CA MET A 451 9.05 28.09 19.56
C MET A 451 8.23 26.82 19.34
N PHE A 452 7.50 26.72 18.23
CA PHE A 452 6.74 25.52 17.86
C PHE A 452 7.63 24.30 17.75
N TRP A 453 8.69 24.34 16.93
CA TRP A 453 9.56 23.18 16.75
C TRP A 453 10.29 22.78 18.02
N LYS A 454 10.73 23.78 18.82
CA LYS A 454 11.30 23.51 20.15
C LYS A 454 10.28 22.85 21.08
N ALA A 455 9.02 23.25 21.07
CA ALA A 455 7.97 22.60 21.86
C ALA A 455 7.66 21.19 21.33
N PHE A 456 7.56 21.04 20.01
CA PHE A 456 7.27 19.79 19.32
C PHE A 456 8.34 18.72 19.58
N HIS A 457 9.63 19.08 19.49
CA HIS A 457 10.72 18.12 19.73
C HIS A 457 10.79 17.63 21.17
N ASN A 458 10.29 18.41 22.12
CA ASN A 458 10.18 18.02 23.53
C ASN A 458 8.98 17.11 23.83
N LEU A 459 8.09 16.87 22.86
CA LEU A 459 6.99 15.91 23.03
C LEU A 459 7.49 14.47 23.06
N THR A 460 6.75 13.62 23.77
CA THR A 460 6.90 12.16 23.70
C THR A 460 6.51 11.63 22.32
N LEU A 461 6.93 10.40 21.98
CA LEU A 461 6.57 9.79 20.69
C LEU A 461 5.05 9.62 20.53
N ASP A 462 4.33 9.31 21.59
CA ASP A 462 2.87 9.20 21.59
C ASP A 462 2.20 10.55 21.31
N GLU A 463 2.66 11.62 21.96
CA GLU A 463 2.18 12.98 21.71
C GLU A 463 2.47 13.44 20.27
N LYS A 464 3.65 13.11 19.71
CA LYS A 464 3.96 13.41 18.30
C LYS A 464 3.04 12.67 17.34
N ARG A 465 2.67 11.42 17.62
CA ARG A 465 1.70 10.64 16.82
C ARG A 465 0.29 11.23 16.90
N LYS A 466 -0.15 11.63 18.08
CA LYS A 466 -1.44 12.34 18.28
C LYS A 466 -1.46 13.68 17.54
N PHE A 467 -0.37 14.42 17.54
CA PHE A 467 -0.25 15.63 16.73
C PHE A 467 -0.32 15.33 15.23
N LEU A 468 0.34 14.26 14.76
CA LEU A 468 0.26 13.86 13.36
C LEU A 468 -1.18 13.50 12.96
N PHE A 469 -1.92 12.81 13.84
CA PHE A 469 -3.34 12.56 13.66
C PHE A 469 -4.14 13.85 13.55
N PHE A 470 -3.92 14.82 14.45
CA PHE A 470 -4.54 16.14 14.36
C PHE A 470 -4.24 16.84 13.01
N LEU A 471 -2.99 16.73 12.52
CA LEU A 471 -2.56 17.40 11.30
C LEU A 471 -3.07 16.72 10.02
N THR A 472 -3.19 15.40 10.01
CA THR A 472 -3.36 14.62 8.76
C THR A 472 -4.63 13.76 8.75
N GLY A 473 -5.28 13.57 9.90
CA GLY A 473 -6.35 12.58 10.08
C GLY A 473 -5.84 11.13 10.21
N ASN A 474 -4.52 10.92 10.26
CA ASN A 474 -3.91 9.60 10.42
C ASN A 474 -2.73 9.68 11.40
N ASP A 475 -2.58 8.69 12.27
CA ASP A 475 -1.44 8.61 13.17
C ASP A 475 -0.24 7.90 12.53
N ARG A 476 -0.36 7.38 11.29
CA ARG A 476 0.63 6.54 10.60
C ARG A 476 1.03 7.13 9.25
N LEU A 477 2.26 6.81 8.80
CA LEU A 477 2.73 7.22 7.47
C LEU A 477 2.49 6.11 6.45
N HIS A 478 2.06 6.50 5.25
CA HIS A 478 2.13 5.63 4.07
C HIS A 478 3.57 5.23 3.77
N VAL A 479 3.75 4.08 3.12
CA VAL A 479 5.05 3.73 2.53
C VAL A 479 5.42 4.82 1.51
N LYS A 480 6.57 5.49 1.69
CA LYS A 480 6.90 6.75 0.98
C LYS A 480 7.85 6.58 -0.20
N GLY A 481 7.53 7.30 -1.28
CA GLY A 481 8.41 7.45 -2.45
C GLY A 481 8.19 8.72 -3.29
N ILE A 482 7.19 9.58 -2.99
CA ILE A 482 6.98 10.84 -3.73
C ILE A 482 6.78 12.05 -2.81
N GLN A 483 6.05 11.95 -1.70
CA GLN A 483 5.86 13.07 -0.78
C GLN A 483 6.57 12.84 0.55
N LYS A 484 7.59 13.66 0.78
CA LYS A 484 8.19 13.80 2.09
C LYS A 484 7.16 14.47 3.02
N PRO A 485 6.85 13.88 4.19
CA PRO A 485 5.87 14.46 5.10
C PRO A 485 6.47 15.74 5.69
N GLY A 486 5.68 16.80 5.76
CA GLY A 486 6.04 18.04 6.42
C GLY A 486 4.77 18.83 6.72
N ILE A 487 4.89 19.83 7.56
CA ILE A 487 3.80 20.75 7.89
C ILE A 487 3.81 21.90 6.89
N ARG A 488 2.64 22.26 6.35
CA ARG A 488 2.47 23.56 5.69
C ARG A 488 1.97 24.57 6.71
N PHE A 489 2.84 25.43 7.22
CA PHE A 489 2.47 26.46 8.18
C PHE A 489 1.82 27.64 7.47
N ARG A 490 0.75 28.15 8.07
CA ARG A 490 0.03 29.35 7.61
C ARG A 490 -0.29 30.23 8.81
N CYS A 491 0.04 31.51 8.73
CA CYS A 491 -0.42 32.48 9.71
C CYS A 491 -1.85 32.93 9.32
N PRO A 492 -2.87 32.65 10.14
CA PRO A 492 -4.24 33.05 9.85
C PRO A 492 -4.44 34.55 10.09
N GLU A 493 -4.92 35.28 9.07
CA GLU A 493 -5.06 36.76 9.07
C GLU A 493 -6.05 37.30 10.13
N THR A 494 -6.98 36.48 10.60
CA THR A 494 -8.09 36.90 11.48
C THR A 494 -8.02 36.35 12.90
N CYS A 495 -6.98 35.56 13.24
CA CYS A 495 -6.85 34.97 14.56
C CYS A 495 -6.03 35.86 15.51
N SER A 496 -6.36 35.77 16.79
CA SER A 496 -5.68 36.37 17.92
C SER A 496 -4.73 35.37 18.60
N GLU A 497 -3.85 35.87 19.48
CA GLU A 497 -2.98 35.03 20.31
C GLU A 497 -3.76 34.10 21.29
N SER A 498 -5.05 34.37 21.52
CA SER A 498 -5.93 33.50 22.32
C SER A 498 -6.54 32.34 21.55
N ASP A 499 -6.50 32.36 20.22
CA ASP A 499 -7.07 31.30 19.39
C ASP A 499 -6.17 30.06 19.38
N PHE A 500 -6.77 28.91 19.07
CA PHE A 500 -6.06 27.64 18.98
C PHE A 500 -5.69 27.30 17.54
N PRO A 501 -4.64 26.49 17.34
CA PRO A 501 -4.26 26.05 16.01
C PRO A 501 -5.39 25.23 15.38
N LYS A 502 -5.52 25.35 14.06
CA LYS A 502 -6.49 24.59 13.25
C LYS A 502 -5.76 23.80 12.18
N SER A 503 -6.22 22.59 11.91
CA SER A 503 -5.71 21.77 10.81
C SER A 503 -6.67 21.76 9.62
N LEU A 504 -6.08 21.90 8.43
CA LEU A 504 -6.72 21.56 7.16
C LEU A 504 -6.09 20.25 6.69
N THR A 505 -6.60 19.16 7.25
CA THR A 505 -6.02 17.81 7.14
C THR A 505 -5.80 17.35 5.71
N CYS A 506 -6.72 17.69 4.79
CA CYS A 506 -6.60 17.38 3.35
C CYS A 506 -5.32 17.92 2.69
N HIS A 507 -4.67 18.93 3.30
CA HIS A 507 -3.50 19.57 2.74
C HIS A 507 -2.29 19.54 3.69
N ASN A 508 -2.39 18.89 4.86
CA ASN A 508 -1.38 18.96 5.92
C ASN A 508 -1.02 20.42 6.28
N ILE A 509 -2.00 21.33 6.22
CA ILE A 509 -1.81 22.73 6.58
C ILE A 509 -2.15 22.91 8.05
N LEU A 510 -1.24 23.54 8.78
CA LEU A 510 -1.44 24.00 10.14
C LEU A 510 -1.61 25.53 10.12
N GLU A 511 -2.84 25.98 10.37
CA GLU A 511 -3.11 27.38 10.68
C GLU A 511 -2.72 27.62 12.13
N LEU A 512 -1.57 28.25 12.31
CA LEU A 512 -0.97 28.52 13.60
C LEU A 512 -1.11 30.03 13.87
N PRO A 513 -1.84 30.46 14.91
CA PRO A 513 -1.82 31.85 15.33
C PRO A 513 -0.44 32.31 15.80
N GLU A 514 -0.14 33.59 15.68
CA GLU A 514 1.08 34.16 16.24
C GLU A 514 1.02 34.15 17.77
N TYR A 515 1.97 33.42 18.37
CA TYR A 515 2.15 33.37 19.82
C TYR A 515 3.42 34.12 20.21
N SER A 516 3.28 34.95 21.25
CA SER A 516 4.35 35.76 21.82
C SER A 516 5.22 34.98 22.81
N THR A 517 4.74 33.85 23.34
CA THR A 517 5.43 33.09 24.40
C THR A 517 5.46 31.58 24.17
N MET A 518 6.54 30.94 24.63
CA MET A 518 6.69 29.48 24.63
C MET A 518 5.57 28.77 25.41
N LYS A 519 5.07 29.38 26.49
CA LYS A 519 3.97 28.83 27.27
C LYS A 519 2.70 28.69 26.44
N LYS A 520 2.36 29.74 25.68
CA LYS A 520 1.19 29.73 24.77
C LYS A 520 1.32 28.68 23.67
N VAL A 521 2.49 28.57 23.06
CA VAL A 521 2.76 27.52 22.06
C VAL A 521 2.57 26.12 22.64
N LYS A 522 3.06 25.86 23.86
CA LYS A 522 2.87 24.57 24.53
C LYS A 522 1.39 24.29 24.84
N GLU A 523 0.65 25.27 25.33
CA GLU A 523 -0.80 25.15 25.59
C GLU A 523 -1.57 24.86 24.29
N ALA A 524 -1.25 25.58 23.20
CA ALA A 524 -1.81 25.39 21.88
C ALA A 524 -1.53 23.97 21.33
N LEU A 525 -0.28 23.53 21.44
CA LEU A 525 0.15 22.21 20.99
C LEU A 525 -0.52 21.08 21.79
N GLN A 526 -0.60 21.23 23.11
CA GLN A 526 -1.31 20.28 23.96
C GLN A 526 -2.80 20.22 23.65
N ARG A 527 -3.44 21.35 23.33
CA ARG A 527 -4.84 21.33 22.90
C ARG A 527 -5.01 20.63 21.55
N ALA A 528 -4.10 20.84 20.60
CA ALA A 528 -4.11 20.12 19.32
C ALA A 528 -4.00 18.59 19.55
N ILE A 529 -3.03 18.15 20.35
CA ILE A 529 -2.81 16.74 20.72
C ILE A 529 -4.03 16.11 21.40
N ASN A 530 -4.75 16.88 22.22
CA ASN A 530 -5.90 16.39 23.00
C ASN A 530 -7.24 16.57 22.28
N SER A 531 -7.28 17.18 21.09
CA SER A 531 -8.51 17.43 20.33
C SER A 531 -9.07 16.17 19.62
N ASN A 532 -8.85 14.99 20.21
CA ASN A 532 -8.89 13.63 19.63
C ASN A 532 -10.20 13.13 19.01
N LYS A 533 -11.16 13.99 18.62
CA LYS A 533 -12.32 13.64 17.78
C LYS A 533 -13.01 14.90 17.25
N GLY A 534 -13.18 14.98 15.93
CA GLY A 534 -14.03 15.97 15.25
C GLY A 534 -13.27 17.19 14.73
N PHE A 535 -13.48 17.51 13.45
CA PHE A 535 -13.14 18.83 12.91
C PHE A 535 -14.05 19.84 13.61
N ILE A 536 -13.52 20.55 14.62
CA ILE A 536 -14.30 21.56 15.34
C ILE A 536 -14.79 22.59 14.32
N SER A 537 -16.07 22.48 13.99
CA SER A 537 -16.83 23.53 13.34
C SER A 537 -16.67 24.76 14.21
N ALA A 538 -16.22 25.87 13.63
CA ALA A 538 -16.42 27.16 14.27
C ALA A 538 -17.92 27.26 14.52
N THR A 539 -18.32 27.16 15.78
CA THR A 539 -19.66 27.54 16.22
C THR A 539 -19.88 28.95 15.70
N VAL A 540 -20.77 29.09 14.72
CA VAL A 540 -21.47 30.34 14.49
C VAL A 540 -22.29 30.55 15.76
N THR A 541 -21.72 31.27 16.71
CA THR A 541 -22.53 31.99 17.69
C THR A 541 -23.28 33.06 16.92
N GLY A 542 -24.56 32.80 16.68
CA GLY A 542 -25.52 33.69 16.05
C GLY A 542 -26.91 33.08 16.14
#